data_AF-A0AA51RQU4-F1
#
_entry.id   AF-A0AA51RQU4-F1
#
_cell.length_a   1.000
_cell.length_b   1.000
_cell.length_c   1.000
_cell.angle_alpha   90.00
_cell.angle_beta   90.00
_cell.angle_gamma   90.00
#
_symmetry.space_group_name_H-M   'P 1'
#
loop_
_entity.id
_entity.type
_entity.pdbx_description
1 polymer ?
#
loop_
_entity_poly.entity_id
_entity_poly.type
_entity_poly.pdbx_seq_one_letter_code
_entity_poly.pdbx_strand_id
1 'polypeptide(L)'
;MIMMRITVIFIVNLFSLLAAAEEVYLEPSFFIQQQFTETPETKYFWLTKEHKLKLTEITGHKPSKLRIKYWVVGQKSAWILEEIGKEQLITTGISVENGKIQALQVLIYRESRGYEVRQNFFTEQYIGASLDKSLDLDQTIDGITGATLSVRALNTMAKSALYMHANAVTNEEQKTAAN
;
A
#
# COMPACT_ATOMS: atom_id res chain seq x y z
N MET A 1 54.59 29.30 -41.29
CA MET A 1 53.99 29.75 -40.02
C MET A 1 53.02 28.67 -39.57
N ILE A 2 53.36 27.96 -38.50
CA ILE A 2 52.75 26.72 -38.03
C ILE A 2 51.36 27.04 -37.45
N MET A 3 50.30 26.35 -37.88
CA MET A 3 49.01 26.40 -37.20
C MET A 3 48.66 25.02 -36.66
N MET A 4 48.89 24.87 -35.35
CA MET A 4 48.67 23.69 -34.53
C MET A 4 47.17 23.54 -34.25
N ARG A 5 46.55 22.48 -34.78
CA ARG A 5 45.14 22.13 -34.50
C ARG A 5 45.09 21.17 -33.32
N ILE A 6 44.80 21.70 -32.13
CA ILE A 6 44.52 20.91 -30.93
C ILE A 6 43.11 20.33 -31.07
N THR A 7 43.01 19.04 -31.35
CA THR A 7 41.72 18.32 -31.32
C THR A 7 41.51 17.81 -29.90
N VAL A 8 40.66 18.48 -29.13
CA VAL A 8 40.24 18.03 -27.80
C VAL A 8 39.16 16.98 -27.99
N ILE A 9 39.48 15.72 -27.70
CA ILE A 9 38.49 14.63 -27.65
C ILE A 9 37.83 14.70 -26.28
N PHE A 10 36.59 15.20 -26.24
CA PHE A 10 35.72 15.11 -25.06
C PHE A 10 35.24 13.65 -24.93
N ILE A 11 35.88 12.89 -24.04
CA ILE A 11 35.38 11.58 -23.61
C ILE A 11 34.21 11.85 -22.65
N VAL A 12 32.98 11.78 -23.17
CA VAL A 12 31.77 11.76 -22.35
C VAL A 12 31.70 10.39 -21.68
N ASN A 13 32.13 10.32 -20.43
CA ASN A 13 31.92 9.17 -19.56
C ASN A 13 30.42 9.08 -19.25
N LEU A 14 29.71 8.24 -20.00
CA LEU A 14 28.32 7.89 -19.73
C LEU A 14 28.29 6.89 -18.56
N PHE A 15 28.46 7.41 -17.34
CA PHE A 15 28.27 6.63 -16.12
C PHE A 15 26.77 6.32 -16.01
N SER A 16 26.37 5.15 -16.51
CA SER A 16 24.99 4.67 -16.37
C SER A 16 24.79 4.24 -14.92
N LEU A 17 24.16 5.08 -14.11
CA LEU A 17 23.59 4.62 -12.85
C LEU A 17 22.50 3.61 -13.19
N LEU A 18 22.74 2.33 -12.91
CA LEU A 18 21.68 1.34 -12.75
C LEU A 18 20.90 1.71 -11.49
N ALA A 19 19.96 2.64 -11.61
CA ALA A 19 18.86 2.73 -10.66
C ALA A 19 18.02 1.46 -10.84
N ALA A 20 17.78 0.71 -9.77
CA ALA A 20 16.71 -0.30 -9.78
C ALA A 20 15.43 0.44 -10.18
N ALA A 21 14.86 0.09 -11.33
CA ALA A 21 13.71 0.80 -11.87
C ALA A 21 12.52 0.61 -10.94
N GLU A 22 11.99 1.71 -10.40
CA GLU A 22 10.68 1.74 -9.77
C GLU A 22 9.64 1.36 -10.82
N GLU A 23 8.98 0.21 -10.66
CA GLU A 23 7.95 -0.24 -11.60
C GLU A 23 6.58 0.16 -11.04
N VAL A 24 5.95 1.15 -11.69
CA VAL A 24 4.57 1.55 -11.42
C VAL A 24 3.66 0.67 -12.27
N TYR A 25 3.04 -0.32 -11.63
CA TYR A 25 2.09 -1.22 -12.28
C TYR A 25 0.71 -0.58 -12.43
N LEU A 26 0.32 0.24 -11.46
CA LEU A 26 -0.94 0.95 -11.47
C LEU A 26 -0.80 2.27 -10.72
N GLU A 27 -1.21 3.36 -11.35
CA GLU A 27 -1.21 4.66 -10.68
C GLU A 27 -2.18 4.65 -9.48
N PRO A 28 -1.76 5.12 -8.29
CA PRO A 28 -2.63 5.12 -7.11
C PRO A 28 -3.94 5.88 -7.32
N SER A 29 -3.92 6.96 -8.10
CA SER A 29 -5.14 7.72 -8.43
C SER A 29 -6.12 6.89 -9.26
N PHE A 30 -5.61 6.05 -10.16
CA PHE A 30 -6.43 5.16 -10.98
C PHE A 30 -7.02 4.02 -10.15
N PHE A 31 -6.24 3.43 -9.23
CA PHE A 31 -6.78 2.47 -8.26
C PHE A 31 -7.99 3.05 -7.52
N ILE A 32 -7.87 4.27 -6.99
CA ILE A 32 -8.98 4.94 -6.27
C ILE A 32 -10.19 5.13 -7.18
N GLN A 33 -10.01 5.57 -8.43
CA GLN A 33 -11.11 5.74 -9.38
C GLN A 33 -11.83 4.42 -9.68
N GLN A 34 -11.12 3.29 -9.72
CA GLN A 34 -11.73 1.98 -9.92
C GLN A 34 -12.59 1.51 -8.73
N GLN A 35 -12.37 2.04 -7.52
CA GLN A 35 -13.09 1.59 -6.33
C GLN A 35 -14.47 2.23 -6.17
N PHE A 36 -14.72 3.38 -6.79
CA PHE A 36 -15.92 4.17 -6.55
C PHE A 36 -16.59 4.58 -7.86
N THR A 37 -17.91 4.40 -7.96
CA THR A 37 -18.71 4.92 -9.07
C THR A 37 -18.95 6.43 -8.93
N GLU A 38 -19.05 6.90 -7.70
CA GLU A 38 -19.22 8.30 -7.35
C GLU A 38 -17.88 8.93 -6.94
N THR A 39 -17.82 10.26 -6.85
CA THR A 39 -16.60 10.94 -6.40
C THR A 39 -16.43 10.73 -4.88
N PRO A 40 -15.37 10.06 -4.41
CA PRO A 40 -15.20 9.80 -2.98
C PRO A 40 -14.74 11.03 -2.22
N GLU A 41 -15.16 11.14 -0.96
CA GLU A 41 -14.62 12.14 -0.05
C GLU A 41 -13.19 11.74 0.37
N THR A 42 -12.28 12.71 0.43
CA THR A 42 -10.93 12.50 0.96
C THR A 42 -10.88 12.83 2.44
N LYS A 43 -10.50 11.86 3.27
CA LYS A 43 -10.38 12.01 4.72
C LYS A 43 -9.00 11.60 5.22
N TYR A 44 -8.77 11.84 6.51
CA TYR A 44 -7.54 11.50 7.19
C TYR A 44 -7.83 10.70 8.46
N PHE A 45 -7.24 9.51 8.55
CA PHE A 45 -7.22 8.70 9.75
C PHE A 45 -6.07 9.16 10.64
N TRP A 46 -6.37 9.75 11.80
CA TRP A 46 -5.37 10.25 12.72
C TRP A 46 -4.76 9.13 13.54
N LEU A 47 -3.43 9.02 13.54
CA LEU A 47 -2.70 8.00 14.28
C LEU A 47 -2.50 8.45 15.73
N THR A 48 -3.58 8.39 16.51
CA THR A 48 -3.57 8.65 17.97
C THR A 48 -2.63 7.67 18.68
N LYS A 49 -2.35 7.92 19.97
CA LYS A 49 -1.53 7.00 20.78
C LYS A 49 -2.09 5.58 20.76
N GLU A 50 -3.41 5.43 20.87
CA GLU A 50 -4.09 4.14 20.83
C GLU A 50 -3.93 3.44 19.48
N HIS A 51 -4.26 4.13 18.38
CA HIS A 51 -4.13 3.56 17.03
C HIS A 51 -2.68 3.20 16.69
N LYS A 52 -1.70 3.99 17.16
CA LYS A 52 -0.27 3.65 17.00
C LYS A 52 0.11 2.38 17.73
N LEU A 53 -0.42 2.13 18.94
CA LEU A 53 -0.16 0.89 19.67
C LEU A 53 -0.71 -0.31 18.90
N LYS A 54 -1.96 -0.24 18.46
CA LYS A 54 -2.62 -1.33 17.71
C LYS A 54 -1.99 -1.59 16.35
N LEU A 55 -1.63 -0.54 15.60
CA LEU A 55 -0.91 -0.72 14.35
C LEU A 55 0.51 -1.26 14.56
N THR A 56 1.18 -0.94 15.68
CA THR A 56 2.50 -1.54 15.99
C THR A 56 2.38 -3.04 16.26
N GLU A 57 1.29 -3.49 16.89
CA GLU A 57 0.98 -4.92 17.07
C GLU A 57 0.81 -5.63 15.72
N ILE A 58 0.17 -4.98 14.74
CA ILE A 58 -0.04 -5.51 13.40
C ILE A 58 1.24 -5.51 12.55
N THR A 59 1.96 -4.38 12.53
CA THR A 59 3.09 -4.16 11.61
C THR A 59 4.43 -4.61 12.17
N GLY A 60 4.53 -4.78 13.49
CA GLY A 60 5.78 -5.05 14.21
C GLY A 60 6.71 -3.84 14.32
N HIS A 61 6.29 -2.65 13.87
CA HIS A 61 7.09 -1.43 13.98
C HIS A 61 6.19 -0.20 14.19
N LYS A 62 6.73 0.84 14.82
CA LYS A 62 5.94 2.03 15.15
C LYS A 62 5.62 2.85 13.89
N PRO A 63 4.35 3.18 13.62
CA PRO A 63 4.01 4.10 12.53
C PRO A 63 4.65 5.49 12.74
N SER A 64 5.40 5.95 11.74
CA SER A 64 6.08 7.25 11.76
C SER A 64 5.16 8.42 11.39
N LYS A 65 4.15 8.17 10.55
CA LYS A 65 3.19 9.17 10.07
C LYS A 65 2.28 9.66 11.22
N LEU A 66 1.73 10.87 11.07
CA LEU A 66 0.74 11.44 12.01
C LEU A 66 -0.70 11.07 11.64
N ARG A 67 -0.95 10.92 10.34
CA ARG A 67 -2.25 10.58 9.77
C ARG A 67 -2.07 9.86 8.44
N ILE A 68 -3.05 9.05 8.08
CA ILE A 68 -3.11 8.34 6.81
C ILE A 68 -4.29 8.89 6.01
N LYS A 69 -4.04 9.26 4.76
CA LYS A 69 -5.09 9.71 3.83
C LYS A 69 -5.89 8.48 3.37
N TYR A 70 -7.21 8.62 3.30
CA TYR A 70 -8.09 7.59 2.74
C TYR A 70 -9.26 8.23 2.01
N TRP A 71 -9.94 7.43 1.20
CA TRP A 71 -11.11 7.82 0.43
C TRP A 71 -12.31 7.02 0.89
N VAL A 72 -13.49 7.62 0.95
CA VAL A 72 -14.69 6.95 1.47
C VAL A 72 -15.97 7.39 0.75
N VAL A 73 -16.87 6.44 0.56
CA VAL A 73 -18.29 6.63 0.19
C VAL A 73 -19.12 5.63 0.98
N GLY A 74 -20.02 6.10 1.84
CA GLY A 74 -20.80 5.23 2.73
C GLY A 74 -19.91 4.28 3.54
N GLN A 75 -20.21 2.98 3.47
CA GLN A 75 -19.46 1.93 4.16
C GLN A 75 -18.25 1.40 3.39
N LYS A 76 -17.83 2.05 2.30
CA LYS A 76 -16.68 1.65 1.49
C LYS A 76 -15.56 2.65 1.65
N SER A 77 -14.36 2.17 2.01
CA SER A 77 -13.15 2.99 2.05
C SER A 77 -12.01 2.40 1.22
N ALA A 78 -11.12 3.26 0.75
CA ALA A 78 -9.93 2.88 0.00
C ALA A 78 -8.67 3.53 0.59
N TRP A 79 -7.59 2.76 0.62
CA TRP A 79 -6.34 3.06 1.30
C TRP A 79 -5.18 2.83 0.34
N ILE A 80 -4.21 3.74 0.35
CA ILE A 80 -2.91 3.54 -0.29
C ILE A 80 -1.87 3.42 0.83
N LEU A 81 -1.34 2.23 1.03
CA LEU A 81 -0.42 1.91 2.11
C LEU A 81 0.95 1.51 1.57
N GLU A 82 1.95 1.63 2.42
CA GLU A 82 3.33 1.29 2.11
C GLU A 82 3.89 0.48 3.26
N GLU A 83 4.57 -0.61 2.93
CA GLU A 83 5.25 -1.46 3.88
C GLU A 83 6.57 -1.93 3.26
N ILE A 84 7.60 -2.09 4.08
CA ILE A 84 8.88 -2.62 3.60
C ILE A 84 8.73 -4.11 3.28
N GLY A 85 9.20 -4.52 2.09
CA GLY A 85 9.36 -5.93 1.74
C GLY A 85 10.62 -6.50 2.40
N LYS A 86 11.60 -6.87 1.57
CA LYS A 86 12.94 -7.19 2.05
C LYS A 86 13.77 -5.94 2.33
N GLU A 87 13.76 -4.99 1.38
CA GLU A 87 14.67 -3.83 1.40
C GLU A 87 14.02 -2.55 0.87
N GLN A 88 12.90 -2.64 0.14
CA GLN A 88 12.23 -1.47 -0.46
C GLN A 88 10.75 -1.45 -0.11
N LEU A 89 10.13 -0.28 -0.28
CA LEU A 89 8.70 -0.11 -0.04
C LEU A 89 7.88 -0.75 -1.16
N ILE A 90 6.83 -1.47 -0.76
CA ILE A 90 5.77 -1.94 -1.62
C ILE A 90 4.56 -1.04 -1.40
N THR A 91 4.07 -0.39 -2.46
CA THR A 91 2.88 0.47 -2.39
C THR A 91 1.66 -0.35 -2.81
N THR A 92 0.66 -0.47 -1.94
CA THR A 92 -0.52 -1.31 -2.16
C THR A 92 -1.81 -0.50 -1.99
N GLY A 93 -2.71 -0.65 -2.94
CA GLY A 93 -4.08 -0.15 -2.88
C GLY A 93 -4.99 -1.21 -2.27
N ILE A 94 -5.78 -0.83 -1.26
CA ILE A 94 -6.73 -1.74 -0.58
C ILE A 94 -8.07 -1.05 -0.46
N SER A 95 -9.15 -1.70 -0.87
CA SER A 95 -10.52 -1.26 -0.60
C SER A 95 -11.21 -2.20 0.38
N VAL A 96 -11.95 -1.62 1.31
CA VAL A 96 -12.67 -2.32 2.37
C VAL A 96 -14.11 -1.82 2.37
N GLU A 97 -15.06 -2.73 2.35
CA GLU A 97 -16.49 -2.42 2.42
C GLU A 97 -17.15 -3.36 3.41
N ASN A 98 -17.97 -2.80 4.32
CA ASN A 98 -18.63 -3.56 5.37
C ASN A 98 -17.67 -4.45 6.18
N GLY A 99 -16.48 -3.93 6.50
CA GLY A 99 -15.44 -4.65 7.24
C GLY A 99 -14.75 -5.78 6.49
N LYS A 100 -14.98 -5.93 5.18
CA LYS A 100 -14.36 -6.95 4.32
C LYS A 100 -13.56 -6.33 3.20
N ILE A 101 -12.41 -6.91 2.87
CA ILE A 101 -11.62 -6.47 1.72
C ILE A 101 -12.40 -6.76 0.43
N GLN A 102 -12.54 -5.74 -0.43
CA GLN A 102 -13.15 -5.84 -1.75
C GLN A 102 -12.09 -5.92 -2.86
N ALA A 103 -10.97 -5.24 -2.68
CA ALA A 103 -9.82 -5.33 -3.59
C ALA A 103 -8.52 -5.09 -2.84
N LEU A 104 -7.46 -5.79 -3.27
CA LEU A 104 -6.07 -5.52 -2.89
C LEU A 104 -5.23 -5.59 -4.16
N GLN A 105 -4.41 -4.57 -4.44
CA GLN A 105 -3.55 -4.54 -5.61
C GLN A 105 -2.21 -3.89 -5.29
N VAL A 106 -1.13 -4.50 -5.77
CA VAL A 106 0.22 -3.88 -5.72
C VAL A 106 0.31 -2.83 -6.82
N LEU A 107 0.58 -1.60 -6.43
CA LEU A 107 0.57 -0.43 -7.30
C LEU A 107 1.97 -0.08 -7.78
N ILE A 108 2.93 -0.10 -6.85
CA ILE A 108 4.33 0.22 -7.12
C ILE A 108 5.21 -0.78 -6.39
N TYR A 109 6.16 -1.35 -7.11
CA TYR A 109 7.10 -2.33 -6.59
C TYR A 109 8.53 -1.98 -6.98
N ARG A 110 9.44 -2.13 -6.02
CA ARG A 110 10.80 -1.60 -6.10
C ARG A 110 11.87 -2.66 -5.80
N GLU A 111 11.48 -3.91 -5.62
CA GLU A 111 12.41 -5.01 -5.32
C GLU A 111 12.70 -5.88 -6.55
N SER A 112 13.86 -6.54 -6.52
CA SER A 112 14.32 -7.40 -7.63
C SER A 112 13.61 -8.74 -7.72
N ARG A 113 12.97 -9.20 -6.63
CA ARG A 113 12.34 -10.52 -6.50
C ARG A 113 11.11 -10.42 -5.62
N GLY A 114 10.15 -11.32 -5.84
CA GLY A 114 8.90 -11.33 -5.10
C GLY A 114 7.79 -10.50 -5.76
N TYR A 115 8.01 -10.01 -6.97
CA TYR A 115 7.01 -9.27 -7.76
C TYR A 115 5.80 -10.14 -8.11
N GLU A 116 5.88 -11.45 -7.94
CA GLU A 116 4.78 -12.40 -8.13
C GLU A 116 3.59 -12.09 -7.21
N VAL A 117 3.80 -11.41 -6.07
CA VAL A 117 2.70 -10.99 -5.18
C VAL A 117 1.76 -9.95 -5.81
N ARG A 118 2.12 -9.36 -6.95
CA ARG A 118 1.25 -8.44 -7.70
C ARG A 118 0.21 -9.14 -8.57
N GLN A 119 0.37 -10.44 -8.79
CA GLN A 119 -0.44 -11.18 -9.74
C GLN A 119 -1.84 -11.39 -9.18
N ASN A 120 -2.86 -11.32 -10.05
CA ASN A 120 -4.26 -11.44 -9.64
C ASN A 120 -4.53 -12.72 -8.83
N PHE A 121 -3.97 -13.85 -9.26
CA PHE A 121 -4.15 -15.14 -8.56
C PHE A 121 -3.74 -15.07 -7.08
N PHE A 122 -2.76 -14.23 -6.74
CA PHE A 122 -2.32 -14.06 -5.37
C PHE A 122 -3.18 -13.04 -4.63
N THR A 123 -3.43 -11.87 -5.22
CA THR A 123 -4.14 -10.78 -4.55
C THR A 123 -5.64 -11.05 -4.38
N GLU A 124 -6.25 -11.89 -5.22
CA GLU A 124 -7.65 -12.31 -5.09
C GLU A 124 -7.90 -13.11 -3.80
N GLN A 125 -6.87 -13.73 -3.21
CA GLN A 125 -6.97 -14.43 -1.92
C GLN A 125 -7.40 -13.51 -0.77
N TYR A 126 -7.22 -12.19 -0.89
CA TYR A 126 -7.62 -11.24 0.15
C TYR A 126 -9.11 -10.88 0.07
N ILE A 127 -9.80 -11.13 -1.04
CA ILE A 127 -11.19 -10.74 -1.21
C ILE A 127 -12.05 -11.47 -0.17
N GLY A 128 -12.91 -10.72 0.51
CA GLY A 128 -13.79 -11.23 1.56
C GLY A 128 -13.14 -11.35 2.95
N ALA A 129 -11.81 -11.21 3.05
CA ALA A 129 -11.08 -11.25 4.32
C ALA A 129 -11.56 -10.15 5.27
N SER A 130 -11.62 -10.48 6.55
CA SER A 130 -11.88 -9.55 7.64
C SER A 130 -10.87 -9.72 8.78
N LEU A 131 -10.90 -8.83 9.77
CA LEU A 131 -10.09 -8.99 10.98
C LEU A 131 -10.83 -9.81 12.02
N ASP A 132 -10.12 -10.79 12.58
CA ASP A 132 -10.58 -11.50 13.76
C ASP A 132 -10.30 -10.73 15.07
N LYS A 133 -10.62 -11.34 16.20
CA LYS A 133 -10.43 -10.74 17.53
C LYS A 133 -8.96 -10.59 17.93
N SER A 134 -8.04 -11.30 17.28
CA SER A 134 -6.59 -11.25 17.45
C SER A 134 -5.91 -10.22 16.55
N LEU A 135 -6.67 -9.46 15.75
CA LEU A 135 -6.14 -8.58 14.72
C LEU A 135 -5.38 -9.33 13.62
N ASP A 136 -5.76 -10.58 13.36
CA ASP A 136 -5.30 -11.37 12.21
C ASP A 136 -6.41 -11.52 11.16
N LEU A 137 -6.04 -11.96 9.96
CA LEU A 137 -7.01 -12.23 8.91
C LEU A 137 -7.80 -13.49 9.27
N ASP A 138 -9.11 -13.44 9.08
CA ASP A 138 -10.02 -14.58 9.29
C ASP A 138 -9.86 -15.72 8.27
N GLN A 139 -9.05 -15.49 7.22
CA GLN A 139 -8.71 -16.48 6.21
C GLN A 139 -7.20 -16.57 5.98
N THR A 140 -6.78 -17.75 5.53
CA THR A 140 -5.36 -18.02 5.24
C THR A 140 -5.02 -17.48 3.85
N ILE A 141 -3.84 -16.86 3.73
CA ILE A 141 -3.27 -16.42 2.46
C ILE A 141 -2.07 -17.32 2.16
N ASP A 142 -2.16 -18.09 1.08
CA ASP A 142 -1.07 -18.94 0.64
C ASP A 142 0.12 -18.09 0.21
N GLY A 143 1.30 -18.45 0.68
CA GLY A 143 2.53 -17.74 0.36
C GLY A 143 3.03 -18.03 -1.06
N ILE A 144 3.92 -17.18 -1.56
CA ILE A 144 4.69 -17.43 -2.78
C ILE A 144 6.13 -17.76 -2.41
N THR A 145 6.64 -18.87 -2.96
CA THR A 145 8.04 -19.29 -2.76
C THR A 145 8.99 -18.17 -3.18
N GLY A 146 9.94 -17.83 -2.30
CA GLY A 146 10.91 -16.77 -2.55
C GLY A 146 10.40 -15.34 -2.35
N ALA A 147 9.12 -15.16 -2.00
CA ALA A 147 8.50 -13.85 -1.77
C ALA A 147 7.95 -13.67 -0.35
N THR A 148 8.43 -14.46 0.63
CA THR A 148 7.89 -14.48 2.00
C THR A 148 7.78 -13.10 2.65
N LEU A 149 8.78 -12.23 2.46
CA LEU A 149 8.77 -10.88 3.03
C LEU A 149 7.77 -9.96 2.33
N SER A 150 7.59 -10.10 1.00
CA SER A 150 6.57 -9.37 0.27
C SER A 150 5.15 -9.83 0.67
N VAL A 151 4.94 -11.15 0.83
CA VAL A 151 3.67 -11.70 1.35
C VAL A 151 3.36 -11.15 2.74
N ARG A 152 4.36 -11.14 3.63
CA ARG A 152 4.22 -10.56 4.97
C ARG A 152 3.84 -9.07 4.89
N ALA A 153 4.49 -8.29 4.02
CA ALA A 153 4.20 -6.88 3.84
C ALA A 153 2.75 -6.65 3.40
N LEU A 154 2.25 -7.41 2.42
CA LEU A 154 0.86 -7.33 1.98
C LEU A 154 -0.12 -7.74 3.09
N ASN A 155 0.17 -8.80 3.84
CA ASN A 155 -0.64 -9.19 5.00
C ASN A 155 -0.71 -8.08 6.05
N THR A 156 0.43 -7.45 6.36
CA THR A 156 0.50 -6.31 7.28
C THR A 156 -0.37 -5.14 6.80
N MET A 157 -0.29 -4.78 5.51
CA MET A 157 -1.08 -3.69 4.94
C MET A 157 -2.58 -4.02 4.91
N ALA A 158 -2.96 -5.26 4.56
CA ALA A 158 -4.34 -5.74 4.57
C ALA A 158 -4.97 -5.61 5.97
N LYS A 159 -4.28 -6.13 6.99
CA LYS A 159 -4.70 -6.03 8.40
C LYS A 159 -4.79 -4.58 8.86
N SER A 160 -3.82 -3.75 8.49
CA SER A 160 -3.83 -2.32 8.83
C SER A 160 -5.01 -1.59 8.20
N ALA A 161 -5.34 -1.85 6.93
CA ALA A 161 -6.48 -1.24 6.24
C ALA A 161 -7.81 -1.64 6.89
N LEU A 162 -7.99 -2.92 7.23
CA LEU A 162 -9.18 -3.41 7.94
C LEU A 162 -9.34 -2.76 9.32
N TYR A 163 -8.25 -2.68 10.10
CA TYR A 163 -8.26 -2.01 11.40
C TYR A 163 -8.66 -0.54 11.27
N MET A 164 -8.03 0.19 10.35
CA MET A 164 -8.34 1.60 10.14
C MET A 164 -9.75 1.80 9.60
N HIS A 165 -10.25 0.93 8.72
CA HIS A 165 -11.63 0.97 8.25
C HIS A 165 -12.63 0.87 9.41
N ALA A 166 -12.47 -0.14 10.28
CA ALA A 166 -13.35 -0.34 11.43
C ALA A 166 -13.36 0.86 12.39
N ASN A 167 -12.24 1.59 12.51
CA ASN A 167 -12.12 2.76 13.38
C ASN A 167 -12.38 4.09 12.68
N ALA A 168 -12.45 4.12 11.35
CA ALA A 168 -12.76 5.31 10.58
C ALA A 168 -14.26 5.42 10.33
N VAL A 169 -14.87 4.36 9.79
CA VAL A 169 -16.25 4.36 9.30
C VAL A 169 -17.27 4.26 10.45
N THR A 170 -17.01 3.43 11.48
CA THR A 170 -17.89 3.33 12.68
C THR A 170 -18.03 4.68 13.41
N ASN A 171 -16.97 5.48 13.43
CA ASN A 171 -17.00 6.81 14.04
C ASN A 171 -17.84 7.81 13.24
N GLU A 172 -18.12 7.55 11.95
CA GLU A 172 -18.98 8.40 11.12
C GLU A 172 -20.45 8.09 11.31
N GLU A 173 -20.81 6.82 11.45
CA GLU A 173 -22.19 6.42 11.80
C GLU A 173 -22.61 7.05 13.14
N GLN A 174 -21.73 7.01 14.14
CA GLN A 174 -21.99 7.60 15.46
C GLN A 174 -22.09 9.14 15.41
N LYS A 175 -21.34 9.80 14.52
CA LYS A 175 -21.40 11.25 14.35
C LYS A 175 -22.62 11.70 13.54
N THR A 176 -23.12 10.86 12.66
CA THR A 176 -24.33 11.12 11.86
C THR A 176 -25.60 10.87 12.67
N ALA A 177 -25.60 9.87 13.58
CA ALA A 177 -26.73 9.58 14.47
C ALA A 177 -26.89 10.57 15.65
N ALA A 178 -25.89 11.43 15.89
CA ALA A 178 -25.89 12.43 16.96
C ALA A 178 -26.27 13.86 16.50
N ASN A 179 -26.57 14.04 15.21
CA ASN A 179 -27.03 15.30 14.60
C ASN A 179 -28.45 15.14 14.06
#